data_AF-A0A8T5T6X4-F1
#
_entry.id   AF-A0A8T5T6X4-F1
#
_cell.length_a   1.000
_cell.length_b   1.000
_cell.length_c   1.000
_cell.angle_alpha   90.00
_cell.angle_beta   90.00
_cell.angle_gamma   90.00
#
_symmetry.space_group_name_H-M   'P 1'
#
loop_
_entity.id
_entity.type
_entity.pdbx_description
1 polymer ?
#
loop_
_entity_poly.entity_id
_entity_poly.type
_entity_poly.pdbx_seq_one_letter_code
_entity_poly.pdbx_strand_id
1 'polypeptide(L)'
;MGNQNEIIEQSNLFNKDGSLLQRGWARKPILNYNKEDIGKGWMRIKEWDHYSVLNKDFGFQLTIGDIGYLTQMSYVWIDFKKKERNGQSIMKFFTKSKLLPLNSLDDSLIEFPTDKFKASIEKKGNKRILTIDDPSL
;
A
#
# COMPACT_ATOMS: atom_id res chain seq x y z
N MET A 1 15.80 24.53 13.65
CA MET A 1 14.92 23.74 12.76
C MET A 1 15.80 22.79 11.97
N GLY A 2 15.49 21.49 11.94
CA GLY A 2 16.29 20.52 11.20
C GLY A 2 16.21 20.79 9.70
N ASN A 3 17.36 20.75 9.01
CA ASN A 3 17.41 20.94 7.57
C ASN A 3 16.82 19.69 6.89
N GLN A 4 15.75 19.85 6.11
CA GLN A 4 15.12 18.76 5.35
C GLN A 4 15.87 18.59 4.03
N ASN A 5 16.39 17.39 3.77
CA ASN A 5 17.11 17.08 2.54
C ASN A 5 16.15 16.56 1.46
N GLU A 6 16.07 17.26 0.33
CA GLU A 6 15.35 16.76 -0.85
C GLU A 6 16.28 15.85 -1.66
N ILE A 7 15.89 14.60 -1.84
CA ILE A 7 16.57 13.63 -2.69
C ILE A 7 16.12 13.87 -4.13
N ILE A 8 17.08 14.08 -5.02
CA ILE A 8 16.86 14.34 -6.45
C ILE A 8 17.48 13.28 -7.36
N GLU A 9 18.41 12.47 -6.84
CA GLU A 9 19.11 11.42 -7.58
C GLU A 9 18.48 10.04 -7.29
N GLN A 10 18.36 9.22 -8.34
CA GLN A 10 17.89 7.84 -8.19
C GLN A 10 18.92 6.98 -7.46
N SER A 11 18.46 6.15 -6.53
CA SER A 11 19.29 5.13 -5.88
C SER A 11 18.45 4.00 -5.32
N ASN A 12 19.10 2.96 -4.82
CA ASN A 12 18.46 2.01 -3.91
C ASN A 12 18.09 2.71 -2.58
N LEU A 13 17.07 2.18 -1.90
CA LEU A 13 16.66 2.65 -0.58
C LEU A 13 17.66 2.20 0.50
N PHE A 14 18.08 0.93 0.45
CA PHE A 14 18.98 0.32 1.43
C PHE A 14 20.36 0.03 0.86
N ASN A 15 21.39 0.18 1.71
CA ASN A 15 22.69 -0.44 1.54
C ASN A 15 22.60 -1.94 1.87
N LYS A 16 23.60 -2.72 1.45
CA LYS A 16 23.69 -4.18 1.74
C LYS A 16 23.69 -4.54 3.24
N ASP A 17 23.98 -3.57 4.11
CA ASP A 17 23.97 -3.73 5.57
C ASP A 17 22.61 -3.39 6.21
N GLY A 18 21.59 -3.01 5.42
CA GLY A 18 20.26 -2.60 5.88
C GLY A 18 20.14 -1.13 6.30
N SER A 19 21.20 -0.33 6.19
CA SER A 19 21.13 1.11 6.43
C SER A 19 20.53 1.86 5.23
N LEU A 20 19.92 3.03 5.47
CA LEU A 20 19.45 3.89 4.38
C LEU A 20 20.62 4.47 3.60
N LEU A 21 20.59 4.33 2.27
CA LEU A 21 21.62 4.87 1.38
C LEU A 21 21.53 6.41 1.33
N GLN A 22 20.32 6.93 1.20
CA GLN A 22 20.02 8.36 1.28
C GLN A 22 18.97 8.63 2.35
N ARG A 23 19.09 9.77 3.04
CA ARG A 23 18.12 10.23 4.04
C ARG A 23 17.51 11.55 3.57
N GLY A 24 16.19 11.61 3.53
CA GLY A 24 15.47 12.77 3.02
C GLY A 24 14.08 12.40 2.50
N TRP A 25 13.53 13.28 1.66
CA TRP A 25 12.25 13.11 0.98
C TRP A 25 12.42 13.33 -0.52
N ALA A 26 11.53 12.78 -1.35
CA ALA A 26 11.57 12.96 -2.80
C ALA A 26 10.18 13.31 -3.35
N ARG A 27 10.12 14.12 -4.42
CA ARG A 27 8.87 14.47 -5.11
C ARG A 27 8.31 13.34 -5.98
N LYS A 28 9.16 12.41 -6.36
CA LYS A 28 8.87 11.27 -7.22
C LYS A 28 9.42 10.00 -6.56
N PRO A 29 8.87 8.81 -6.85
CA PRO A 29 9.38 7.56 -6.31
C PRO A 29 10.69 7.17 -7.03
N ILE A 30 11.78 7.87 -6.71
CA ILE A 30 13.12 7.70 -7.29
C ILE A 30 14.01 6.74 -6.49
N LEU A 31 13.55 6.33 -5.30
CA LEU A 31 14.23 5.34 -4.47
C LEU A 31 13.69 3.95 -4.83
N ASN A 32 14.57 3.11 -5.36
CA ASN A 32 14.26 1.71 -5.64
C ASN A 32 14.18 0.92 -4.34
N TYR A 33 13.03 0.30 -4.07
CA TYR A 33 12.81 -0.50 -2.87
C TYR A 33 13.42 -1.91 -3.03
N ASN A 34 14.73 -2.00 -2.80
CA ASN A 34 15.52 -3.23 -2.77
C ASN A 34 15.30 -3.99 -1.45
N LYS A 35 14.16 -4.68 -1.35
CA LYS A 35 13.67 -5.37 -0.15
C LYS A 35 14.66 -6.37 0.44
N GLU A 36 15.41 -7.05 -0.40
CA GLU A 36 16.42 -8.05 -0.04
C GLU A 36 17.51 -7.49 0.87
N ASP A 37 17.81 -6.19 0.74
CA ASP A 37 18.88 -5.52 1.49
C ASP A 37 18.40 -4.94 2.83
N ILE A 38 17.12 -5.09 3.21
CA ILE A 38 16.60 -4.65 4.52
C ILE A 38 17.36 -5.29 5.70
N GLY A 39 17.93 -6.49 5.50
CA GLY A 39 18.73 -7.18 6.51
C GLY A 39 17.92 -7.67 7.71
N LYS A 40 16.60 -7.83 7.58
CA LYS A 40 15.68 -8.35 8.61
C LYS A 40 14.83 -9.48 8.07
N GLY A 41 14.48 -10.43 8.95
CA GLY A 41 13.58 -11.53 8.60
C GLY A 41 12.17 -11.05 8.28
N TRP A 42 11.44 -11.82 7.45
CA TRP A 42 10.12 -11.46 6.93
C TRP A 42 9.08 -11.10 7.99
N MET A 43 9.14 -11.67 9.21
CA MET A 43 8.24 -11.32 10.31
C MET A 43 8.42 -9.89 10.85
N ARG A 44 9.52 -9.21 10.49
CA ARG A 44 9.83 -7.82 10.89
C ARG A 44 9.50 -6.81 9.80
N ILE A 45 9.19 -7.27 8.58
CA ILE A 45 8.87 -6.42 7.44
C ILE A 45 7.37 -6.12 7.49
N LYS A 46 7.04 -4.83 7.34
CA LYS A 46 5.68 -4.33 7.32
C LYS A 46 5.54 -3.45 6.10
N GLU A 47 4.66 -3.83 5.20
CA GLU A 47 4.40 -3.12 3.96
C GLU A 47 2.91 -2.87 3.88
N TRP A 48 2.53 -1.71 3.34
CA TRP A 48 1.13 -1.39 3.13
C TRP A 48 0.98 -0.42 1.98
N ASP A 49 -0.16 -0.50 1.34
CA ASP A 49 -0.64 0.45 0.36
C ASP A 49 -1.96 1.02 0.88
N HIS A 50 -2.09 2.34 0.85
CA HIS A 50 -3.29 3.04 1.28
C HIS A 50 -3.75 4.00 0.21
N TYR A 51 -5.03 3.89 -0.15
CA TYR A 51 -5.69 4.73 -1.10
C TYR A 51 -6.86 5.44 -0.42
N SER A 52 -6.96 6.75 -0.64
CA SER A 52 -8.06 7.58 -0.15
C SER A 52 -8.54 8.47 -1.28
N VAL A 53 -9.76 8.21 -1.75
CA VAL A 53 -10.45 8.98 -2.79
C VAL A 53 -11.58 9.73 -2.12
N LEU A 54 -11.48 11.05 -2.05
CA LEU A 54 -12.39 11.89 -1.28
C LEU A 54 -12.99 12.97 -2.18
N ASN A 55 -14.26 13.29 -1.96
CA ASN A 55 -14.89 14.48 -2.48
C ASN A 55 -15.78 15.14 -1.42
N LYS A 56 -16.63 16.11 -1.80
CA LYS A 56 -17.51 16.83 -0.88
C LYS A 56 -18.66 16.01 -0.30
N ASP A 57 -19.04 14.93 -0.98
CA ASP A 57 -20.25 14.14 -0.69
C ASP A 57 -19.92 12.80 -0.02
N PHE A 58 -18.82 12.16 -0.43
CA PHE A 58 -18.39 10.86 0.06
C PHE A 58 -16.86 10.69 0.04
N GLY A 59 -16.40 9.67 0.75
CA GLY A 59 -15.03 9.18 0.73
C GLY A 59 -15.00 7.68 0.54
N PHE A 60 -14.00 7.22 -0.20
CA PHE A 60 -13.67 5.81 -0.35
C PHE A 60 -12.22 5.59 0.04
N GLN A 61 -11.98 4.65 0.95
CA GLN A 61 -10.64 4.28 1.37
C GLN A 61 -10.42 2.80 1.18
N LEU A 62 -9.24 2.43 0.72
CA LEU A 62 -8.82 1.04 0.55
C LEU A 62 -7.42 0.90 1.12
N THR A 63 -7.24 -0.06 2.02
CA THR A 63 -5.97 -0.34 2.67
C THR A 63 -5.65 -1.81 2.54
N ILE A 64 -4.43 -2.07 2.14
CA ILE A 64 -3.85 -3.39 2.10
C ILE A 64 -2.55 -3.34 2.90
N GLY A 65 -2.37 -4.24 3.85
CA GLY A 65 -1.17 -4.29 4.66
C GLY A 65 -0.70 -5.73 4.81
N ASP A 66 0.57 -5.99 4.59
CA ASP A 66 1.24 -7.26 4.83
C ASP A 66 2.33 -7.05 5.90
N ILE A 67 2.15 -7.68 7.06
CA ILE A 67 3.11 -7.64 8.17
C ILE A 67 3.91 -8.94 8.31
N GLY A 68 4.04 -9.67 7.21
CA GLY A 68 4.76 -10.93 7.09
C GLY A 68 3.88 -12.14 7.40
N TYR A 69 3.36 -12.22 8.62
CA TYR A 69 2.55 -13.37 9.08
C TYR A 69 1.05 -13.16 8.90
N LEU A 70 0.63 -11.93 8.64
CA LEU A 70 -0.77 -11.55 8.48
C LEU A 70 -0.85 -10.50 7.37
N THR A 71 -1.75 -10.70 6.43
CA THR A 71 -2.18 -9.66 5.49
C THR A 71 -3.60 -9.27 5.79
N GLN A 72 -3.85 -7.97 5.84
CA GLN A 72 -5.17 -7.40 5.96
C GLN A 72 -5.51 -6.62 4.69
N MET A 73 -6.70 -6.84 4.16
CA MET A 73 -7.32 -5.96 3.17
C MET A 73 -8.59 -5.40 3.80
N SER A 74 -8.74 -4.08 3.78
CA SER A 74 -9.92 -3.41 4.30
C SER A 74 -10.32 -2.25 3.41
N TYR A 75 -11.62 -2.01 3.29
CA TYR A 75 -12.13 -0.83 2.63
C TYR A 75 -13.10 -0.09 3.55
N VAL A 76 -13.30 1.19 3.28
CA VAL A 76 -14.21 2.05 4.01
C VAL A 76 -14.94 2.94 3.02
N TRP A 77 -16.26 2.91 3.06
CA TRP A 77 -17.14 3.91 2.48
C TRP A 77 -17.55 4.93 3.54
N ILE A 78 -17.39 6.21 3.24
CA ILE A 78 -17.72 7.32 4.12
C ILE A 78 -18.77 8.17 3.41
N ASP A 79 -19.95 8.32 4.01
CA ASP A 79 -20.98 9.25 3.53
C ASP A 79 -20.92 10.52 4.38
N PHE A 80 -20.47 11.64 3.78
CA PHE A 80 -20.32 12.90 4.51
C PHE A 80 -21.65 13.60 4.75
N LYS A 81 -22.69 13.29 3.99
CA LYS A 81 -24.04 13.85 4.18
C LYS A 81 -24.73 13.19 5.36
N LYS A 82 -24.70 11.86 5.40
CA LYS A 82 -25.29 11.06 6.49
C LYS A 82 -24.40 11.00 7.73
N LYS A 83 -23.11 11.34 7.58
CA LYS A 83 -22.08 11.21 8.62
C LYS A 83 -21.89 9.76 9.06
N GLU A 84 -21.98 8.86 8.09
CA GLU A 84 -21.89 7.41 8.31
C GLU A 84 -20.58 6.87 7.74
N ARG A 85 -20.07 5.81 8.38
CA ARG A 85 -18.87 5.09 7.96
C ARG A 85 -19.18 3.61 7.96
N ASN A 86 -19.15 3.00 6.78
CA ASN A 86 -19.34 1.57 6.59
C ASN A 86 -18.08 0.97 5.97
N GLY A 87 -17.74 -0.26 6.29
CA GLY A 87 -16.57 -0.89 5.72
C GLY A 87 -16.34 -2.27 6.28
N GLN A 88 -15.60 -3.07 5.52
CA GLN A 88 -15.23 -4.41 5.91
C GLN A 88 -13.71 -4.59 5.90
N SER A 89 -13.27 -5.60 6.64
CA SER A 89 -11.87 -6.02 6.71
C SER A 89 -11.81 -7.54 6.67
N ILE A 90 -10.82 -8.05 5.96
CA ILE A 90 -10.50 -9.46 5.82
C ILE A 90 -9.03 -9.65 6.12
N MET A 91 -8.71 -10.81 6.70
CA MET A 91 -7.36 -11.18 7.02
C MET A 91 -7.02 -12.51 6.36
N LYS A 92 -5.80 -12.61 5.81
CA LYS A 92 -5.19 -13.86 5.33
C LYS A 92 -3.88 -14.07 6.09
N PHE A 93 -3.63 -15.30 6.52
CA PHE A 93 -2.40 -15.65 7.23
C PHE A 93 -1.29 -16.05 6.25
N PHE A 94 -0.03 -15.82 6.65
CA PHE A 94 1.19 -16.33 6.01
C PHE A 94 1.42 -15.94 4.53
N THR A 95 1.15 -14.69 4.15
CA THR A 95 1.48 -14.13 2.83
C THR A 95 2.97 -13.85 2.63
N LYS A 96 3.78 -13.90 3.70
CA LYS A 96 5.24 -13.79 3.69
C LYS A 96 5.76 -12.51 3.04
N SER A 97 5.02 -11.40 3.11
CA SER A 97 5.45 -10.13 2.53
C SER A 97 5.71 -10.25 1.01
N LYS A 98 4.92 -11.02 0.27
CA LYS A 98 5.13 -11.22 -1.18
C LYS A 98 4.08 -10.58 -2.06
N LEU A 99 3.07 -9.99 -1.45
CA LEU A 99 1.84 -9.69 -2.14
C LEU A 99 1.84 -8.26 -2.70
N LEU A 100 2.55 -7.33 -2.07
CA LEU A 100 2.68 -5.96 -2.55
C LEU A 100 3.79 -5.85 -3.62
N PRO A 101 3.58 -5.04 -4.67
CA PRO A 101 4.61 -4.78 -5.67
C PRO A 101 5.79 -4.02 -5.04
N LEU A 102 6.99 -4.29 -5.52
CA LEU A 102 8.20 -3.59 -5.07
C LEU A 102 8.30 -2.16 -5.60
N ASN A 103 7.62 -1.87 -6.71
CA ASN A 103 7.64 -0.58 -7.37
C ASN A 103 6.22 -0.08 -7.61
N SER A 104 5.97 1.16 -7.22
CA SER A 104 4.67 1.83 -7.38
C SER A 104 4.39 2.36 -8.79
N LEU A 105 5.42 2.41 -9.65
CA LEU A 105 5.36 2.91 -11.02
C LEU A 105 5.03 1.81 -12.03
N ASP A 106 5.46 0.59 -11.77
CA ASP A 106 5.26 -0.54 -12.67
C ASP A 106 3.79 -0.96 -12.68
N ASP A 107 3.38 -1.59 -13.77
CA ASP A 107 2.04 -2.17 -13.86
C ASP A 107 1.94 -3.38 -12.92
N SER A 108 0.86 -3.46 -12.15
CA SER A 108 0.67 -4.48 -11.14
C SER A 108 -0.81 -4.76 -10.94
N LEU A 109 -1.17 -6.02 -10.71
CA LEU A 109 -2.51 -6.41 -10.30
C LEU A 109 -2.42 -7.15 -8.97
N ILE A 110 -3.18 -6.67 -7.99
CA ILE A 110 -3.32 -7.32 -6.69
C ILE A 110 -4.78 -7.71 -6.52
N GLU A 111 -5.04 -9.01 -6.39
CA GLU A 111 -6.38 -9.54 -6.20
C GLU A 111 -6.57 -10.12 -4.80
N PHE A 112 -7.71 -9.80 -4.20
CA PHE A 112 -8.17 -10.33 -2.93
C PHE A 112 -9.57 -10.88 -3.07
N PRO A 113 -9.72 -12.05 -3.70
CA PRO A 113 -10.96 -12.79 -3.61
C PRO A 113 -11.12 -13.29 -2.17
N THR A 114 -12.28 -12.99 -1.58
CA THR A 114 -12.77 -13.61 -0.35
C THR A 114 -14.27 -13.84 -0.45
N ASP A 115 -14.79 -14.62 0.49
CA ASP A 115 -16.22 -14.96 0.56
C ASP A 115 -17.09 -13.77 0.97
N LYS A 116 -16.50 -12.75 1.63
CA LYS A 116 -17.23 -11.58 2.12
C LYS A 116 -17.34 -10.48 1.07
N PHE A 117 -16.23 -10.16 0.43
CA PHE A 117 -16.15 -9.19 -0.66
C PHE A 117 -14.96 -9.52 -1.56
N LYS A 118 -15.03 -9.07 -2.81
CA LYS A 118 -13.90 -9.14 -3.74
C LYS A 118 -13.27 -7.76 -3.83
N ALA A 119 -11.94 -7.72 -3.78
CA ALA A 119 -11.19 -6.49 -3.93
C ALA A 119 -10.05 -6.67 -4.93
N SER A 120 -9.78 -5.63 -5.72
CA SER A 120 -8.57 -5.58 -6.53
C SER A 120 -7.98 -4.18 -6.59
N ILE A 121 -6.65 -4.13 -6.71
CA ILE A 121 -5.86 -2.93 -6.97
C ILE A 121 -5.09 -3.19 -8.26
N GLU A 122 -5.43 -2.47 -9.33
CA GLU A 122 -4.70 -2.54 -10.60
C GLU A 122 -3.99 -1.20 -10.85
N LYS A 123 -2.69 -1.27 -11.05
CA LYS A 123 -1.86 -0.18 -11.57
C LYS A 123 -1.62 -0.46 -13.06
N LYS A 124 -2.06 0.45 -13.93
CA LYS A 124 -1.94 0.34 -15.38
C LYS A 124 -1.59 1.68 -16.01
N GLY A 125 -0.37 1.81 -16.52
CA GLY A 125 0.17 3.08 -17.02
C GLY A 125 0.03 4.18 -15.97
N ASN A 126 -0.61 5.30 -16.32
CA ASN A 126 -0.80 6.41 -15.37
C ASN A 126 -2.06 6.29 -14.49
N LYS A 127 -2.74 5.14 -14.48
CA LYS A 127 -3.99 4.94 -13.73
C LYS A 127 -3.83 3.91 -12.63
N ARG A 128 -4.51 4.15 -11.51
CA ARG A 128 -4.79 3.13 -10.49
C ARG A 128 -6.30 2.91 -10.44
N ILE A 129 -6.70 1.66 -10.55
CA ILE A 129 -8.08 1.21 -10.57
C ILE A 129 -8.29 0.40 -9.29
N LEU A 130 -9.21 0.86 -8.47
CA LEU A 130 -9.59 0.22 -7.21
C LEU A 130 -10.99 -0.35 -7.39
N THR A 131 -11.14 -1.65 -7.21
CA THR A 131 -12.43 -2.34 -7.35
C THR A 131 -12.79 -2.99 -6.03
N ILE A 132 -14.01 -2.76 -5.57
CA ILE A 132 -14.64 -3.48 -4.46
C ILE A 132 -16.01 -3.96 -4.94
N ASP A 133 -16.27 -5.24 -4.76
CA ASP A 133 -17.55 -5.89 -4.96
C ASP A 133 -17.95 -6.52 -3.63
N ASP A 134 -18.84 -5.82 -2.91
CA ASP A 134 -19.35 -6.22 -1.61
C ASP A 134 -20.88 -6.36 -1.67
N PRO A 135 -21.43 -7.59 -1.62
CA PRO A 135 -22.86 -7.85 -1.72
C PRO A 135 -23.70 -7.31 -0.54
N SER A 136 -23.07 -6.85 0.54
CA SER A 136 -23.75 -6.39 1.75
C SER A 136 -24.01 -4.87 1.81
N LEU A 137 -23.46 -4.11 0.87
CA LEU A 137 -23.65 -2.66 0.73
C LEU A 137 -24.86 -2.29 -0.13
#